data_AF-A0AAP0PQE3-F1
#
_entry.id   AF-A0AAP0PQE3-F1
#
_cell.length_a   1.000
_cell.length_b   1.000
_cell.length_c   1.000
_cell.angle_alpha   90.00
_cell.angle_beta   90.00
_cell.angle_gamma   90.00
#
_symmetry.space_group_name_H-M   'P 1'
#
loop_
_entity.id
_entity.type
_entity.pdbx_description
1 polymer ?
#
loop_
_entity_poly.entity_id
_entity_poly.type
_entity_poly.pdbx_seq_one_letter_code
_entity_poly.pdbx_strand_id
1 'polypeptide(L)'
;MGMWRAYFLDLCLLDDLFDTIENFLIDRRVLMYGNRSHDKNVLSDSGSVIFLRDDTAVYISMVTATVDQLVAGSIILASTCSAFGRIGFVCEASFRILQTNTFGSCLPLTLLHIFASLCGEKYFIMNEYSLIMTAVKAIVVFLEREDKAGCPCPGTLSTTENHECVFSKDVVSLDEVTGLLLEKLQLYAVPGSRPEFFGTLSSSECSTSHYTGTDVSDSNSIASKSYTEFGDILSLLELVASYMSWDWTWSKIISPLLKLLDSCACEKFSAGLIVLLGQIWRHGVDSCGNLLVGAEELRQKLFSLLDQNPRKWSMSAQSAIVQALIAFDKINFEELIQREDLQAATNQSDHCNLVRTWFFKLGAEQKSLLASFFQTADLRER
;
A
#
# COMPACT_ATOMS: atom_id res chain seq x y z
N MET A 1 25.11 4.83 -34.15
CA MET A 1 24.51 5.61 -33.03
C MET A 1 22.97 5.71 -33.10
N GLY A 2 22.30 5.34 -34.21
CA GLY A 2 20.82 5.38 -34.33
C GLY A 2 20.06 4.14 -33.82
N MET A 3 20.66 2.95 -33.88
CA MET A 3 19.99 1.69 -33.48
C MET A 3 19.75 1.58 -31.97
N TRP A 4 20.71 2.06 -31.16
CA TRP A 4 20.58 2.12 -29.71
C TRP A 4 19.53 3.14 -29.24
N ARG A 5 19.33 4.24 -29.99
CA ARG A 5 18.28 5.22 -29.67
C ARG A 5 16.89 4.68 -29.98
N ALA A 6 16.73 3.95 -31.09
CA ALA A 6 15.47 3.29 -31.43
C ALA A 6 15.11 2.20 -30.41
N TYR A 7 16.07 1.32 -30.09
CA TYR A 7 15.86 0.26 -29.09
C TYR A 7 15.57 0.81 -27.68
N PHE A 8 16.24 1.90 -27.29
CA PHE A 8 15.98 2.57 -26.02
C PHE A 8 14.58 3.22 -25.98
N LEU A 9 14.16 3.86 -27.07
CA LEU A 9 12.79 4.40 -27.17
C LEU A 9 11.74 3.29 -27.14
N ASP A 10 11.98 2.17 -27.82
CA ASP A 10 11.08 1.01 -27.81
C ASP A 10 10.97 0.41 -26.39
N LEU A 11 12.07 0.35 -25.63
CA LEU A 11 12.06 -0.11 -24.23
C LEU A 11 11.36 0.87 -23.29
N CYS A 12 11.55 2.19 -23.44
CA CYS A 12 10.85 3.18 -22.63
C CYS A 12 9.34 3.15 -22.90
N LEU A 13 8.93 3.04 -24.17
CA LEU A 13 7.51 2.91 -24.54
C LEU A 13 6.88 1.62 -23.99
N LEU A 14 7.69 0.56 -23.85
CA LEU A 14 7.25 -0.70 -23.29
C LEU A 14 7.01 -0.59 -21.78
N ASP A 15 7.85 0.16 -21.07
CA ASP A 15 7.67 0.41 -19.62
C ASP A 15 6.44 1.27 -19.35
N ASP A 16 6.23 2.34 -20.13
CA ASP A 16 5.01 3.15 -20.06
C ASP A 16 3.75 2.31 -20.35
N LEU A 17 3.84 1.36 -21.29
CA LEU A 17 2.76 0.43 -21.59
C LEU A 17 2.47 -0.50 -20.41
N PHE A 18 3.51 -1.07 -19.78
CA PHE A 18 3.34 -1.94 -18.62
C PHE A 18 2.74 -1.19 -17.44
N ASP A 19 3.24 0.00 -17.12
CA ASP A 19 2.68 0.86 -16.09
C ASP A 19 1.21 1.19 -16.39
N THR A 20 0.87 1.45 -17.65
CA THR A 20 -0.52 1.74 -18.06
C THR A 20 -1.43 0.53 -17.85
N ILE A 21 -1.00 -0.67 -18.24
CA ILE A 21 -1.80 -1.89 -18.08
C ILE A 21 -1.91 -2.27 -16.60
N GLU A 22 -0.83 -2.14 -15.84
CA GLU A 22 -0.84 -2.35 -14.39
C GLU A 22 -1.83 -1.41 -13.72
N ASN A 23 -1.73 -0.10 -13.95
CA ASN A 23 -2.66 0.89 -13.41
C ASN A 23 -4.11 0.57 -13.81
N PHE A 24 -4.35 0.13 -15.04
CA PHE A 24 -5.67 -0.33 -15.47
C PHE A 24 -6.19 -1.52 -14.64
N LEU A 25 -5.35 -2.51 -14.34
CA LEU A 25 -5.71 -3.68 -13.53
C LEU A 25 -5.97 -3.30 -12.07
N ILE A 26 -5.22 -2.33 -11.53
CA ILE A 26 -5.35 -1.85 -10.15
C ILE A 26 -6.56 -0.93 -9.98
N ASP A 27 -6.71 0.09 -10.83
CA ASP A 27 -7.79 1.06 -10.75
C ASP A 27 -9.13 0.48 -11.21
N ARG A 28 -9.09 -0.56 -12.06
CA ARG A 28 -10.26 -1.21 -12.66
C ARG A 28 -11.18 -0.23 -13.39
N ARG A 29 -10.61 0.78 -14.03
CA ARG A 29 -11.38 1.86 -14.66
C ARG A 29 -10.98 2.02 -16.12
N VAL A 30 -11.98 2.21 -16.96
CA VAL A 30 -11.85 2.47 -18.39
C VAL A 30 -12.45 3.83 -18.69
N LEU A 31 -11.77 4.61 -19.52
CA LEU A 31 -12.37 5.80 -20.12
C LEU A 31 -13.33 5.37 -21.23
N MET A 32 -14.60 5.71 -21.07
CA MET A 32 -15.63 5.52 -22.08
C MET A 32 -15.94 6.84 -22.76
N TYR A 33 -15.98 6.79 -24.09
CA TYR A 33 -16.33 7.93 -24.93
C TYR A 33 -17.78 7.82 -25.36
N GLY A 34 -18.61 8.78 -24.96
CA GLY A 34 -19.99 8.89 -25.38
C GLY A 34 -20.21 10.04 -26.36
N ASN A 35 -20.63 9.73 -27.58
CA ASN A 35 -21.35 10.68 -28.43
C ASN A 35 -22.84 10.51 -28.11
N ARG A 36 -23.52 11.55 -27.64
CA ARG A 36 -24.95 11.40 -27.33
C ARG A 36 -25.78 11.30 -28.61
N SER A 37 -26.44 10.16 -28.83
CA SER A 37 -27.81 10.18 -29.35
C SER A 37 -28.76 10.39 -28.16
N HIS A 38 -29.60 11.42 -28.25
CA HIS A 38 -30.64 11.83 -27.30
C HIS A 38 -31.13 10.75 -26.31
N ASP A 39 -30.60 10.73 -25.09
CA ASP A 39 -31.38 10.23 -23.95
C ASP A 39 -31.02 10.96 -22.65
N LYS A 40 -32.02 11.66 -22.08
CA LYS A 40 -31.86 12.79 -21.17
C LYS A 40 -31.59 12.45 -19.69
N ASN A 41 -31.38 11.19 -19.32
CA ASN A 41 -31.58 10.76 -17.92
C ASN A 41 -30.36 10.21 -17.16
N VAL A 42 -29.12 10.48 -17.56
CA VAL A 42 -27.94 10.12 -16.72
C VAL A 42 -27.08 11.35 -16.49
N LEU A 43 -27.54 12.19 -15.57
CA LEU A 43 -26.76 13.27 -14.97
C LEU A 43 -26.77 12.97 -13.47
N SER A 44 -25.74 12.27 -13.01
CA SER A 44 -25.28 12.20 -11.62
C SER A 44 -24.23 11.09 -11.50
N ASP A 45 -23.06 11.28 -12.11
CA ASP A 45 -21.87 10.60 -11.59
C ASP A 45 -20.64 11.51 -11.72
N SER A 46 -19.92 11.66 -10.61
CA SER A 46 -19.03 12.80 -10.31
C SER A 46 -17.68 12.79 -11.05
N GLY A 47 -17.63 12.28 -12.28
CA GLY A 47 -16.37 12.04 -13.01
C GLY A 47 -16.37 12.35 -14.50
N SER A 48 -17.44 12.93 -15.06
CA SER A 48 -17.49 13.19 -16.51
C SER A 48 -16.85 14.54 -16.89
N VAL A 49 -15.89 14.53 -17.82
CA VAL A 49 -15.30 15.74 -18.40
C VAL A 49 -15.86 15.96 -19.80
N ILE A 50 -16.30 17.19 -20.09
CA ILE A 50 -16.85 17.59 -21.38
C ILE A 50 -15.76 18.27 -22.19
N PHE A 51 -15.45 17.74 -23.37
CA PHE A 51 -14.58 18.40 -24.35
C PHE A 51 -15.43 18.92 -25.52
N LEU A 52 -15.18 20.17 -25.92
CA LEU A 52 -15.74 20.73 -27.16
C LEU A 52 -14.68 20.60 -28.24
N ARG A 53 -14.88 19.65 -29.17
CA ARG A 53 -14.08 19.55 -30.38
C ARG A 53 -15.03 19.73 -31.57
N ASP A 54 -14.78 20.74 -32.39
CA ASP A 54 -15.53 21.02 -33.62
C ASP A 54 -17.06 21.01 -33.43
N ASP A 55 -17.56 21.85 -32.51
CA ASP A 55 -18.99 21.99 -32.14
C ASP A 55 -19.71 20.71 -31.68
N THR A 56 -18.99 19.62 -31.47
CA THR A 56 -19.54 18.36 -30.95
C THR A 56 -19.09 18.17 -29.52
N ALA A 57 -20.05 18.14 -28.58
CA ALA A 57 -19.78 17.86 -27.18
C ALA A 57 -19.43 16.38 -27.00
N VAL A 58 -18.21 16.16 -26.55
CA VAL A 58 -17.66 14.84 -26.24
C VAL A 58 -17.76 14.60 -24.75
N TYR A 59 -18.36 13.49 -24.37
CA TYR A 59 -18.44 13.06 -22.98
C TYR A 59 -17.42 11.97 -22.74
N ILE A 60 -16.50 12.22 -21.81
CA ILE A 60 -15.61 11.21 -21.27
C ILE A 60 -16.12 10.86 -19.89
N SER A 61 -16.44 9.58 -19.66
CA SER A 61 -16.76 9.06 -18.32
C SER A 61 -15.78 7.96 -17.95
N MET A 62 -15.52 7.83 -16.65
CA MET A 62 -14.73 6.74 -16.10
C MET A 62 -15.68 5.65 -15.61
N VAL A 63 -15.56 4.44 -16.15
CA VAL A 63 -16.47 3.32 -15.87
C VAL A 63 -15.67 2.14 -15.36
N THR A 64 -16.23 1.37 -14.44
CA THR A 64 -15.60 0.14 -13.94
C THR A 64 -15.40 -0.86 -15.09
N ALA A 65 -14.18 -1.39 -15.20
CA ALA A 65 -13.79 -2.40 -16.16
C ALA A 65 -14.58 -3.70 -15.92
N THR A 66 -14.98 -4.37 -17.00
CA THR A 66 -15.60 -5.70 -16.91
C THR A 66 -14.57 -6.76 -16.54
N VAL A 67 -15.02 -7.91 -16.04
CA VAL A 67 -14.15 -9.06 -15.74
C VAL A 67 -13.37 -9.48 -16.99
N ASP A 68 -14.02 -9.55 -18.15
CA ASP A 68 -13.38 -9.93 -19.41
C ASP A 68 -12.27 -8.93 -19.82
N GLN A 69 -12.48 -7.64 -19.59
CA GLN A 69 -11.47 -6.61 -19.86
C GLN A 69 -10.25 -6.76 -18.94
N LEU A 70 -10.47 -7.05 -17.65
CA LEU A 70 -9.40 -7.28 -16.69
C LEU A 70 -8.62 -8.56 -17.03
N VAL A 71 -9.32 -9.65 -17.36
CA VAL A 71 -8.71 -10.91 -17.82
C VAL A 71 -7.87 -10.67 -19.08
N ALA A 72 -8.41 -9.95 -20.06
CA ALA A 72 -7.67 -9.60 -21.28
C ALA A 72 -6.43 -8.76 -20.97
N GLY A 73 -6.55 -7.75 -20.09
CA GLY A 73 -5.43 -6.93 -19.63
C GLY A 73 -4.33 -7.77 -18.96
N SER A 74 -4.71 -8.71 -18.09
CA SER A 74 -3.78 -9.62 -17.43
C SER A 74 -3.07 -10.55 -18.41
N ILE A 75 -3.78 -11.09 -19.41
CA ILE A 75 -3.18 -11.90 -20.46
C ILE A 75 -2.15 -11.09 -21.25
N ILE A 76 -2.49 -9.86 -21.64
CA ILE A 76 -1.60 -8.97 -22.41
C ILE A 76 -0.35 -8.66 -21.58
N LEU A 77 -0.51 -8.23 -20.32
CA LEU A 77 0.61 -7.90 -19.44
C LEU A 77 1.55 -9.11 -19.28
N ALA A 78 1.03 -10.25 -18.83
CA ALA A 78 1.87 -11.42 -18.55
C ALA A 78 2.53 -11.99 -19.80
N SER A 79 1.80 -12.08 -20.93
CA SER A 79 2.36 -12.58 -22.18
C SER A 79 3.50 -11.69 -22.68
N THR A 80 3.31 -10.36 -22.61
CA THR A 80 4.30 -9.39 -23.08
C THR A 80 5.50 -9.36 -22.14
N CYS A 81 5.30 -9.27 -20.83
CA CYS A 81 6.38 -9.36 -19.84
C CYS A 81 7.17 -10.68 -19.97
N SER A 82 6.49 -11.80 -20.25
CA SER A 82 7.13 -13.09 -20.50
C SER A 82 7.99 -13.08 -21.77
N ALA A 83 7.47 -12.52 -22.86
CA ALA A 83 8.19 -12.41 -24.13
C ALA A 83 9.43 -11.49 -24.03
N PHE A 84 9.35 -10.40 -23.28
CA PHE A 84 10.45 -9.42 -23.14
C PHE A 84 11.33 -9.64 -21.90
N GLY A 85 11.08 -10.68 -21.09
CA GLY A 85 11.84 -10.95 -19.87
C GLY A 85 11.64 -9.93 -18.75
N ARG A 86 10.56 -9.16 -18.80
CA ARG A 86 10.20 -8.10 -17.82
C ARG A 86 9.20 -8.63 -16.78
N ILE A 87 9.48 -9.80 -16.21
CA ILE A 87 8.60 -10.50 -15.26
C ILE A 87 8.41 -9.71 -13.95
N GLY A 88 9.33 -8.82 -13.58
CA GLY A 88 9.23 -7.99 -12.38
C GLY A 88 7.93 -7.18 -12.30
N PHE A 89 7.45 -6.61 -13.41
CA PHE A 89 6.16 -5.92 -13.46
C PHE A 89 4.99 -6.82 -13.10
N VAL A 90 5.04 -8.10 -13.48
CA VAL A 90 4.00 -9.07 -13.14
C VAL A 90 4.03 -9.36 -11.63
N CYS A 91 5.21 -9.47 -11.02
CA CYS A 91 5.36 -9.62 -9.57
C CYS A 91 4.82 -8.41 -8.80
N GLU A 92 5.12 -7.19 -9.25
CA GLU A 92 4.64 -5.95 -8.64
C GLU A 92 3.12 -5.80 -8.78
N ALA A 93 2.60 -6.01 -9.99
CA ALA A 93 1.16 -6.02 -10.26
C ALA A 93 0.44 -7.04 -9.36
N SER A 94 1.04 -8.20 -9.12
CA SER A 94 0.47 -9.25 -8.28
C SER A 94 0.32 -8.83 -6.82
N PHE A 95 1.37 -8.20 -6.28
CA PHE A 95 1.33 -7.61 -4.95
C PHE A 95 0.24 -6.52 -4.86
N ARG A 96 0.19 -5.59 -5.83
CA ARG A 96 -0.78 -4.48 -5.82
C ARG A 96 -2.23 -4.93 -6.03
N ILE A 97 -2.46 -5.98 -6.83
CA ILE A 97 -3.79 -6.59 -7.01
C ILE A 97 -4.31 -7.14 -5.68
N LEU A 98 -3.45 -7.78 -4.89
CA LEU A 98 -3.83 -8.26 -3.56
C LEU A 98 -4.00 -7.10 -2.57
N GLN A 99 -3.10 -6.11 -2.59
CA GLN A 99 -3.14 -4.97 -1.68
C GLN A 99 -4.41 -4.13 -1.83
N THR A 100 -4.92 -3.98 -3.05
CA THR A 100 -6.10 -3.15 -3.27
C THR A 100 -7.38 -3.74 -2.69
N ASN A 101 -7.44 -5.04 -2.33
CA ASN A 101 -8.50 -5.72 -1.57
C ASN A 101 -9.98 -5.36 -1.91
N THR A 102 -10.25 -4.75 -3.07
CA THR A 102 -11.59 -4.32 -3.52
C THR A 102 -12.27 -5.35 -4.40
N PHE A 103 -11.63 -6.49 -4.57
CA PHE A 103 -12.14 -7.58 -5.37
C PHE A 103 -12.88 -8.57 -4.46
N GLY A 104 -14.02 -9.09 -4.90
CA GLY A 104 -14.50 -10.35 -4.34
C GLY A 104 -13.41 -11.43 -4.49
N SER A 105 -13.35 -12.38 -3.55
CA SER A 105 -12.26 -13.35 -3.37
C SER A 105 -11.74 -14.01 -4.65
N CYS A 106 -12.61 -14.26 -5.64
CA CYS A 106 -12.28 -15.05 -6.83
C CYS A 106 -11.53 -14.29 -7.95
N LEU A 107 -11.74 -12.97 -8.12
CA LEU A 107 -11.15 -12.25 -9.25
C LEU A 107 -9.61 -12.08 -9.13
N PRO A 108 -9.02 -11.66 -7.98
CA PRO A 108 -7.57 -11.58 -7.82
C PRO A 108 -6.92 -12.93 -8.07
N LEU A 109 -7.50 -14.00 -7.52
CA LEU A 109 -7.03 -15.36 -7.75
C LEU A 109 -7.01 -15.69 -9.24
N THR A 110 -8.07 -15.37 -9.99
CA THR A 110 -8.12 -15.59 -11.44
C THR A 110 -6.98 -14.86 -12.16
N LEU A 111 -6.75 -13.58 -11.85
CA LEU A 111 -5.69 -12.80 -12.50
C LEU A 111 -4.30 -13.35 -12.16
N LEU A 112 -4.05 -13.72 -10.90
CA LEU A 112 -2.78 -14.30 -10.46
C LEU A 112 -2.51 -15.67 -11.08
N HIS A 113 -3.54 -16.49 -11.31
CA HIS A 113 -3.41 -17.76 -12.03
C HIS A 113 -3.07 -17.55 -13.51
N ILE A 114 -3.65 -16.53 -14.15
CA ILE A 114 -3.28 -16.14 -15.52
C ILE A 114 -1.80 -15.79 -15.57
N PHE A 115 -1.33 -14.95 -14.64
CA PHE A 115 0.09 -14.58 -14.53
C PHE A 115 0.99 -15.79 -14.36
N ALA A 116 0.70 -16.67 -13.40
CA ALA A 116 1.46 -17.89 -13.17
C ALA A 116 1.50 -18.80 -14.41
N SER A 117 0.37 -18.93 -15.12
CA SER A 117 0.28 -19.80 -16.30
C SER A 117 1.10 -19.28 -17.50
N LEU A 118 1.16 -17.96 -17.70
CA LEU A 118 1.83 -17.34 -18.85
C LEU A 118 3.31 -17.04 -18.60
N CYS A 119 3.67 -16.71 -17.36
CA CYS A 119 5.05 -16.43 -16.98
C CYS A 119 5.83 -17.69 -16.56
N GLY A 120 5.12 -18.78 -16.22
CA GLY A 120 5.71 -20.06 -15.84
C GLY A 120 6.60 -19.99 -14.60
N GLU A 121 7.59 -20.88 -14.49
CA GLU A 121 8.46 -20.95 -13.31
C GLU A 121 9.22 -19.66 -13.02
N LYS A 122 9.53 -18.86 -14.06
CA LYS A 122 10.23 -17.57 -13.93
C LYS A 122 9.53 -16.61 -12.99
N TYR A 123 8.20 -16.70 -12.89
CA TYR A 123 7.39 -15.88 -12.01
C TYR A 123 7.69 -16.10 -10.51
N PHE A 124 8.14 -17.30 -10.14
CA PHE A 124 8.36 -17.67 -8.74
C PHE A 124 9.82 -17.62 -8.30
N ILE A 125 10.78 -17.65 -9.23
CA ILE A 125 12.21 -17.82 -8.92
C ILE A 125 13.03 -16.53 -9.00
N MET A 126 12.40 -15.37 -9.21
CA MET A 126 13.12 -14.09 -9.25
C MET A 126 13.62 -13.68 -7.86
N ASN A 127 14.93 -13.69 -7.66
CA ASN A 127 15.55 -13.35 -6.38
C ASN A 127 15.16 -11.95 -5.87
N GLU A 128 15.07 -10.96 -6.76
CA GLU A 128 14.70 -9.57 -6.44
C GLU A 128 13.29 -9.46 -5.85
N TYR A 129 12.39 -10.36 -6.24
CA TYR A 129 10.99 -10.39 -5.80
C TYR A 129 10.69 -11.58 -4.88
N SER A 130 11.71 -12.28 -4.39
CA SER A 130 11.57 -13.53 -3.65
C SER A 130 10.70 -13.37 -2.40
N LEU A 131 10.88 -12.30 -1.63
CA LEU A 131 10.10 -12.04 -0.41
C LEU A 131 8.64 -11.73 -0.74
N ILE A 132 8.41 -10.86 -1.73
CA ILE A 132 7.06 -10.50 -2.22
C ILE A 132 6.34 -11.76 -2.71
N MET A 133 6.97 -12.53 -3.59
CA MET A 133 6.36 -13.72 -4.17
C MET A 133 6.14 -14.82 -3.14
N THR A 134 6.97 -14.91 -2.11
CA THR A 134 6.72 -15.83 -0.99
C THR A 134 5.41 -15.48 -0.26
N ALA A 135 5.20 -14.19 0.03
CA ALA A 135 3.95 -13.73 0.66
C ALA A 135 2.74 -13.89 -0.28
N VAL A 136 2.86 -13.52 -1.56
CA VAL A 136 1.80 -13.68 -2.58
C VAL A 136 1.39 -15.16 -2.68
N LYS A 137 2.36 -16.09 -2.74
CA LYS A 137 2.07 -17.53 -2.77
C LYS A 137 1.32 -17.99 -1.52
N ALA A 138 1.76 -17.58 -0.34
CA ALA A 138 1.14 -17.96 0.92
C ALA A 138 -0.32 -17.44 1.01
N ILE A 139 -0.56 -16.20 0.58
CA ILE A 139 -1.91 -15.59 0.54
C ILE A 139 -2.80 -16.31 -0.47
N VAL A 140 -2.33 -16.57 -1.69
CA VAL A 140 -3.11 -17.28 -2.72
C VAL A 140 -3.55 -18.66 -2.20
N VAL A 141 -2.61 -19.43 -1.64
CA VAL A 141 -2.92 -20.76 -1.10
C VAL A 141 -3.86 -20.68 0.11
N PHE A 142 -3.72 -19.66 0.95
CA PHE A 142 -4.63 -19.41 2.06
C PHE A 142 -6.07 -19.16 1.55
N LEU A 143 -6.22 -18.23 0.60
CA LEU A 143 -7.51 -17.89 -0.01
C LEU A 143 -8.16 -19.07 -0.74
N GLU A 144 -7.38 -19.87 -1.47
CA GLU A 144 -7.89 -21.09 -2.14
C GLU A 144 -8.43 -22.14 -1.15
N ARG A 145 -7.88 -22.19 0.06
CA ARG A 145 -8.38 -23.10 1.11
C ARG A 145 -9.69 -22.61 1.69
N GLU A 146 -9.84 -21.30 1.88
CA GLU A 146 -11.09 -20.69 2.33
C GLU A 146 -12.19 -20.76 1.26
N ASP A 147 -11.86 -20.52 -0.01
CA ASP A 147 -12.83 -20.49 -1.12
C ASP A 147 -13.41 -21.88 -1.45
N LYS A 148 -12.63 -22.94 -1.25
CA LYS A 148 -13.11 -24.34 -1.30
C LYS A 148 -14.24 -24.64 -0.31
N ALA A 149 -14.46 -23.79 0.69
CA ALA A 149 -15.57 -23.89 1.61
C ALA A 149 -16.81 -23.06 1.19
N GLY A 150 -16.75 -22.24 0.12
CA GLY A 150 -17.77 -21.20 -0.10
C GLY A 150 -18.10 -20.71 -1.52
N CYS A 151 -17.33 -20.98 -2.59
CA CYS A 151 -17.65 -20.42 -3.91
C CYS A 151 -17.44 -21.38 -5.11
N PRO A 152 -18.41 -21.51 -6.04
CA PRO A 152 -18.19 -22.11 -7.35
C PRO A 152 -17.80 -21.00 -8.35
N CYS A 153 -16.51 -20.75 -8.52
CA CYS A 153 -16.04 -19.81 -9.55
C CYS A 153 -16.37 -20.33 -10.97
N PRO A 154 -16.96 -19.51 -11.86
CA PRO A 154 -17.14 -19.83 -13.27
C PRO A 154 -15.83 -19.51 -14.01
N GLY A 155 -14.99 -20.52 -14.18
CA GLY A 155 -13.72 -20.33 -14.87
C GLY A 155 -12.71 -21.47 -14.74
N THR A 156 -13.17 -22.70 -14.52
CA THR A 156 -12.28 -23.87 -14.63
C THR A 156 -11.97 -24.11 -16.11
N LEU A 157 -10.97 -23.41 -16.64
CA LEU A 157 -10.15 -23.94 -17.73
C LEU A 157 -9.31 -25.10 -17.17
N SER A 158 -9.99 -26.19 -16.77
CA SER A 158 -9.51 -27.55 -16.46
C SER A 158 -10.42 -28.25 -15.46
N THR A 159 -11.65 -28.57 -15.88
CA THR A 159 -12.27 -29.81 -15.40
C THR A 159 -11.43 -30.97 -15.89
N THR A 160 -10.48 -31.44 -15.07
CA THR A 160 -9.96 -32.83 -15.00
C THR A 160 -8.75 -32.90 -14.05
N GLU A 161 -8.82 -33.84 -13.11
CA GLU A 161 -7.70 -34.56 -12.48
C GLU A 161 -6.56 -33.75 -11.82
N ASN A 162 -6.54 -33.71 -10.49
CA ASN A 162 -5.34 -33.78 -9.64
C ASN A 162 -4.11 -32.92 -10.00
N HIS A 163 -4.31 -31.78 -10.66
CA HIS A 163 -3.25 -30.81 -10.90
C HIS A 163 -3.07 -29.98 -9.63
N GLU A 164 -1.94 -30.21 -8.96
CA GLU A 164 -1.45 -29.39 -7.87
C GLU A 164 -1.39 -27.92 -8.32
N CYS A 165 -1.96 -27.01 -7.53
CA CYS A 165 -1.94 -25.59 -7.86
C CYS A 165 -0.49 -25.12 -8.02
N VAL A 166 -0.20 -24.31 -9.04
CA VAL A 166 1.16 -23.82 -9.29
C VAL A 166 1.69 -23.03 -8.09
N PHE A 167 0.81 -22.39 -7.32
CA PHE A 167 1.15 -21.68 -6.08
C PHE A 167 1.40 -22.60 -4.88
N SER A 168 0.89 -23.85 -4.87
CA SER A 168 1.02 -24.75 -3.71
C SER A 168 2.36 -25.48 -3.62
N LYS A 169 3.15 -25.50 -4.70
CA LYS A 169 4.49 -26.08 -4.69
C LYS A 169 5.43 -25.30 -3.76
N ASP A 170 6.04 -25.98 -2.79
CA ASP A 170 7.01 -25.41 -1.83
C ASP A 170 6.46 -24.18 -1.08
N VAL A 171 5.15 -24.13 -0.81
CA VAL A 171 4.51 -23.00 -0.15
C VAL A 171 4.71 -23.05 1.37
N VAL A 172 5.07 -21.90 1.94
CA VAL A 172 5.14 -21.67 3.39
C VAL A 172 3.80 -21.15 3.92
N SER A 173 3.54 -21.39 5.20
CA SER A 173 2.36 -20.86 5.89
C SER A 173 2.44 -19.34 6.12
N LEU A 174 1.30 -18.69 6.30
CA LEU A 174 1.26 -17.27 6.67
C LEU A 174 1.98 -16.99 8.01
N ASP A 175 1.94 -17.93 8.95
CA ASP A 175 2.71 -17.85 10.20
C ASP A 175 4.23 -17.79 9.95
N GLU A 176 4.74 -18.62 9.04
CA GLU A 176 6.16 -18.63 8.67
C GLU A 176 6.57 -17.35 7.91
N VAL A 177 5.72 -16.88 6.99
CA VAL A 177 5.95 -15.60 6.27
C VAL A 177 6.02 -14.44 7.26
N THR A 178 5.07 -14.34 8.17
CA THR A 178 5.06 -13.28 9.19
C THR A 178 6.25 -13.38 10.12
N GLY A 179 6.64 -14.59 10.53
CA GLY A 179 7.85 -14.82 11.32
C GLY A 179 9.10 -14.29 10.60
N LEU A 180 9.27 -14.63 9.32
CA LEU A 180 10.39 -14.17 8.49
C LEU A 180 10.41 -12.64 8.33
N LEU A 181 9.24 -12.03 8.09
CA LEU A 181 9.13 -10.57 7.96
C LEU A 181 9.50 -9.85 9.27
N LEU A 182 9.03 -10.36 10.41
CA LEU A 182 9.37 -9.80 11.72
C LEU A 182 10.84 -9.99 12.09
N GLU A 183 11.45 -11.13 11.72
CA GLU A 183 12.88 -11.36 11.90
C GLU A 183 13.70 -10.38 11.07
N LYS A 184 13.36 -10.19 9.78
CA LYS A 184 14.00 -9.18 8.93
C LYS A 184 13.82 -7.78 9.50
N LEU A 185 12.64 -7.45 10.03
CA LEU A 185 12.35 -6.16 10.64
C LEU A 185 13.19 -5.91 11.91
N GLN A 186 13.43 -6.95 12.71
CA GLN A 186 14.29 -6.87 13.90
C GLN A 186 15.73 -6.46 13.58
N LEU A 187 16.26 -6.82 12.40
CA LEU A 187 17.60 -6.43 11.98
C LEU A 187 17.78 -4.91 11.89
N TYR A 188 16.70 -4.17 11.63
CA TYR A 188 16.69 -2.71 11.58
C TYR A 188 16.54 -2.04 12.96
N ALA A 189 16.12 -2.80 13.98
CA ALA A 189 15.89 -2.29 15.33
C ALA A 189 17.18 -2.25 16.18
N VAL A 190 18.16 -3.11 15.90
CA VAL A 190 19.38 -3.25 16.74
C VAL A 190 20.41 -2.16 16.42
N PRO A 191 20.86 -1.37 17.42
CA PRO A 191 21.94 -0.42 17.22
C PRO A 191 23.28 -1.17 17.11
N GLY A 192 23.73 -1.40 15.86
CA GLY A 192 25.03 -2.01 15.57
C GLY A 192 25.03 -3.07 14.46
N SER A 193 23.87 -3.65 14.13
CA SER A 193 23.66 -4.50 12.95
C SER A 193 23.50 -3.71 11.65
N ARG A 194 23.83 -2.41 11.70
CA ARG A 194 23.76 -1.49 10.57
C ARG A 194 24.62 -2.03 9.43
N PRO A 195 24.08 -2.39 8.25
CA PRO A 195 24.82 -2.03 7.05
C PRO A 195 25.09 -0.52 7.14
N GLU A 196 26.24 -0.01 6.72
CA GLU A 196 26.83 1.33 6.96
C GLU A 196 25.98 2.58 6.59
N PHE A 197 24.71 2.67 6.99
CA PHE A 197 23.65 3.39 6.27
C PHE A 197 23.17 4.70 6.89
N PHE A 198 23.37 4.91 8.18
CA PHE A 198 22.75 6.06 8.88
C PHE A 198 23.75 7.10 9.37
N GLY A 199 25.04 6.96 9.04
CA GLY A 199 26.13 7.79 9.57
C GLY A 199 26.40 9.13 8.86
N THR A 200 25.83 9.40 7.68
CA THR A 200 26.32 10.48 6.81
C THR A 200 25.32 11.57 6.43
N LEU A 201 24.12 11.62 7.03
CA LEU A 201 23.16 12.71 6.75
C LEU A 201 23.18 13.86 7.77
N SER A 202 24.18 13.93 8.63
CA SER A 202 24.40 15.06 9.54
C SER A 202 25.28 16.16 8.90
N SER A 203 25.02 16.55 7.65
CA SER A 203 25.40 17.86 7.08
C SER A 203 25.28 17.82 5.55
N SER A 204 24.14 18.21 4.99
CA SER A 204 24.11 18.81 3.66
C SER A 204 22.78 19.53 3.51
N GLU A 205 22.80 20.82 3.86
CA GLU A 205 21.85 21.77 3.31
C GLU A 205 21.95 21.76 1.78
N CYS A 206 20.82 22.02 1.14
CA CYS A 206 20.69 22.17 -0.30
C CYS A 206 21.70 23.18 -0.86
N SER A 207 22.41 22.83 -1.93
CA SER A 207 23.00 23.83 -2.83
C SER A 207 23.07 23.31 -4.26
N THR A 208 22.61 24.19 -5.14
CA THR A 208 22.47 24.08 -6.58
C THR A 208 23.82 23.99 -7.29
N SER A 209 23.87 23.13 -8.33
CA SER A 209 24.81 23.05 -9.47
C SER A 209 26.33 23.00 -9.22
N HIS A 210 27.01 21.99 -9.78
CA HIS A 210 27.85 22.13 -10.99
C HIS A 210 28.54 20.80 -11.32
N TYR A 211 28.59 20.47 -12.61
CA TYR A 211 29.35 19.36 -13.16
C TYR A 211 30.83 19.44 -12.77
N THR A 212 31.32 18.46 -12.02
CA THR A 212 32.69 17.94 -12.14
C THR A 212 32.67 16.45 -11.80
N GLY A 213 33.15 15.62 -12.73
CA GLY A 213 33.18 14.17 -12.56
C GLY A 213 34.27 13.74 -11.57
N THR A 214 33.86 13.01 -10.54
CA THR A 214 34.66 11.94 -9.90
C THR A 214 33.73 11.09 -9.03
N ASP A 215 33.83 9.78 -9.20
CA ASP A 215 33.21 8.65 -8.49
C ASP A 215 32.47 8.93 -7.17
N VAL A 216 31.15 9.11 -7.26
CA VAL A 216 30.19 8.96 -6.15
C VAL A 216 28.97 8.22 -6.71
N SER A 217 28.99 6.88 -6.72
CA SER A 217 27.84 6.10 -7.22
C SER A 217 27.49 4.84 -6.41
N ASP A 218 28.33 4.39 -5.48
CA ASP A 218 28.05 3.13 -4.77
C ASP A 218 27.26 3.32 -3.46
N SER A 219 27.51 4.40 -2.70
CA SER A 219 26.88 4.60 -1.39
C SER A 219 25.40 4.99 -1.47
N ASN A 220 25.00 5.77 -2.47
CA ASN A 220 23.61 6.20 -2.67
C ASN A 220 22.70 5.07 -3.20
N SER A 221 23.25 4.17 -4.02
CA SER A 221 22.54 2.99 -4.56
C SER A 221 22.28 1.95 -3.47
N ILE A 222 23.26 1.75 -2.59
CA ILE A 222 23.14 0.88 -1.42
C ILE A 222 22.11 1.50 -0.46
N ALA A 223 22.27 2.79 -0.11
CA ALA A 223 21.33 3.57 0.72
C ALA A 223 19.86 3.42 0.29
N SER A 224 19.55 3.63 -0.99
CA SER A 224 18.18 3.55 -1.51
C SER A 224 17.62 2.13 -1.44
N LYS A 225 18.43 1.10 -1.72
CA LYS A 225 18.00 -0.31 -1.74
C LYS A 225 17.58 -0.87 -0.37
N SER A 226 18.13 -0.36 0.73
CA SER A 226 17.72 -0.82 2.08
C SER A 226 16.45 -0.14 2.59
N TYR A 227 16.20 1.12 2.21
CA TYR A 227 14.95 1.80 2.53
C TYR A 227 13.78 1.22 1.73
N THR A 228 14.01 0.81 0.49
CA THR A 228 13.00 0.05 -0.28
C THR A 228 12.72 -1.28 0.40
N GLU A 229 13.73 -2.05 0.81
CA GLU A 229 13.50 -3.34 1.52
C GLU A 229 12.74 -3.16 2.85
N PHE A 230 13.03 -2.12 3.62
CA PHE A 230 12.26 -1.81 4.84
C PHE A 230 10.80 -1.48 4.53
N GLY A 231 10.55 -0.63 3.52
CA GLY A 231 9.20 -0.31 3.06
C GLY A 231 8.45 -1.54 2.57
N ASP A 232 9.12 -2.42 1.81
CA ASP A 232 8.56 -3.66 1.30
C ASP A 232 8.15 -4.59 2.44
N ILE A 233 8.99 -4.74 3.49
CA ILE A 233 8.66 -5.55 4.67
C ILE A 233 7.40 -5.02 5.37
N LEU A 234 7.30 -3.70 5.58
CA LEU A 234 6.12 -3.10 6.19
C LEU A 234 4.87 -3.32 5.33
N SER A 235 5.00 -3.15 4.01
CA SER A 235 3.89 -3.29 3.06
C SER A 235 3.40 -4.75 2.97
N LEU A 236 4.31 -5.72 3.08
CA LEU A 236 3.97 -7.14 3.15
C LEU A 236 3.32 -7.52 4.48
N LEU A 237 3.75 -6.93 5.60
CA LEU A 237 3.06 -7.11 6.89
C LEU A 237 1.64 -6.54 6.87
N GLU A 238 1.46 -5.35 6.27
CA GLU A 238 0.13 -4.76 6.05
C GLU A 238 -0.73 -5.69 5.18
N LEU A 239 -0.17 -6.20 4.09
CA LEU A 239 -0.86 -7.13 3.20
C LEU A 239 -1.28 -8.42 3.91
N VAL A 240 -0.40 -9.06 4.68
CA VAL A 240 -0.79 -10.27 5.42
C VAL A 240 -1.86 -9.96 6.46
N ALA A 241 -1.75 -8.82 7.16
CA ALA A 241 -2.74 -8.39 8.13
C ALA A 241 -4.13 -8.18 7.52
N SER A 242 -4.23 -7.73 6.26
CA SER A 242 -5.52 -7.47 5.59
C SER A 242 -6.31 -8.74 5.22
N TYR A 243 -5.64 -9.90 5.18
CA TYR A 243 -6.26 -11.20 4.91
C TYR A 243 -6.54 -12.03 6.16
N MET A 244 -6.08 -11.59 7.33
CA MET A 244 -6.18 -12.36 8.57
C MET A 244 -7.18 -11.75 9.55
N SER A 245 -7.79 -12.62 10.36
CA SER A 245 -8.67 -12.18 11.46
C SER A 245 -7.95 -11.24 12.43
N TRP A 246 -8.69 -10.34 13.05
CA TRP A 246 -8.13 -9.38 14.01
C TRP A 246 -7.35 -10.06 15.15
N ASP A 247 -7.87 -11.13 15.74
CA ASP A 247 -7.21 -11.83 16.86
C ASP A 247 -5.85 -12.42 16.44
N TRP A 248 -5.79 -12.97 15.23
CA TRP A 248 -4.54 -13.44 14.65
C TRP A 248 -3.58 -12.28 14.40
N THR A 249 -4.05 -11.21 13.75
CA THR A 249 -3.24 -10.01 13.43
C THR A 249 -2.70 -9.34 14.70
N TRP A 250 -3.53 -9.26 15.75
CA TRP A 250 -3.13 -8.73 17.05
C TRP A 250 -1.98 -9.55 17.66
N SER A 251 -2.15 -10.87 17.72
CA SER A 251 -1.20 -11.76 18.38
C SER A 251 0.10 -11.94 17.61
N LYS A 252 0.04 -11.99 16.27
CA LYS A 252 1.17 -12.33 15.40
C LYS A 252 1.88 -11.15 14.78
N ILE A 253 1.23 -9.99 14.64
CA ILE A 253 1.82 -8.79 14.02
C ILE A 253 1.88 -7.65 15.02
N ILE A 254 0.73 -7.16 15.50
CA ILE A 254 0.67 -5.93 16.32
C ILE A 254 1.47 -6.08 17.62
N SER A 255 1.24 -7.15 18.38
CA SER A 255 1.92 -7.37 19.67
C SER A 255 3.45 -7.44 19.52
N PRO A 256 4.02 -8.18 18.54
CA PRO A 256 5.44 -8.09 18.21
C PRO A 256 5.92 -6.69 17.81
N LEU A 257 5.19 -5.97 16.96
CA LEU A 257 5.55 -4.61 16.53
C LEU A 257 5.62 -3.64 17.71
N LEU A 258 4.69 -3.73 18.67
CA LEU A 258 4.71 -2.91 19.88
C LEU A 258 5.96 -3.17 20.73
N LYS A 259 6.39 -4.44 20.85
CA LYS A 259 7.64 -4.78 21.54
C LYS A 259 8.86 -4.22 20.82
N LEU A 260 8.87 -4.25 19.47
CA LEU A 260 9.95 -3.67 18.68
C LEU A 260 10.01 -2.16 18.87
N LEU A 261 8.87 -1.48 18.86
CA LEU A 261 8.75 -0.05 19.08
C LEU A 261 9.31 0.36 20.45
N ASP A 262 9.07 -0.45 21.49
CA ASP A 262 9.60 -0.22 22.84
C ASP A 262 11.12 -0.40 22.95
N SER A 263 11.66 -1.33 22.16
CA SER A 263 13.10 -1.64 22.16
C SER A 263 13.94 -0.72 21.26
N CYS A 264 13.30 0.01 20.34
CA CYS A 264 14.00 0.72 19.29
C CYS A 264 14.36 2.17 19.68
N ALA A 265 15.63 2.54 19.48
CA ALA A 265 16.10 3.91 19.64
C ALA A 265 16.07 4.74 18.33
N CYS A 266 15.82 4.12 17.18
CA CYS A 266 15.81 4.76 15.87
C CYS A 266 14.44 5.38 15.56
N GLU A 267 14.38 6.70 15.53
CA GLU A 267 13.17 7.46 15.27
C GLU A 267 12.50 7.13 13.92
N LYS A 268 13.30 7.02 12.84
CA LYS A 268 12.78 6.70 11.49
C LYS A 268 12.18 5.29 11.40
N PHE A 269 12.82 4.32 12.05
CA PHE A 269 12.30 2.96 12.15
C PHE A 269 10.97 2.94 12.90
N SER A 270 10.96 3.58 14.08
CA SER A 270 9.78 3.69 14.93
C SER A 270 8.63 4.44 14.23
N ALA A 271 8.93 5.46 13.41
CA ALA A 271 7.96 6.14 12.56
C ALA A 271 7.30 5.19 11.57
N GLY A 272 8.08 4.34 10.88
CA GLY A 272 7.55 3.32 9.96
C GLY A 272 6.65 2.31 10.67
N LEU A 273 7.04 1.87 11.88
CA LEU A 273 6.20 0.96 12.68
C LEU A 273 4.88 1.61 13.08
N ILE A 274 4.91 2.87 13.50
CA ILE A 274 3.72 3.63 13.88
C ILE A 274 2.77 3.78 12.69
N VAL A 275 3.30 4.09 11.50
CA VAL A 275 2.51 4.16 10.26
C VAL A 275 1.83 2.83 9.98
N LEU A 276 2.59 1.72 10.01
CA LEU A 276 2.05 0.38 9.82
C LEU A 276 0.96 0.02 10.83
N LEU A 277 1.18 0.30 12.13
CA LEU A 277 0.20 0.07 13.19
C LEU A 277 -1.09 0.86 12.95
N GLY A 278 -0.97 2.13 12.53
CA GLY A 278 -2.12 2.96 12.18
C GLY A 278 -2.89 2.42 10.97
N GLN A 279 -2.18 1.94 9.95
CA GLN A 279 -2.79 1.33 8.77
C GLN A 279 -3.54 0.04 9.11
N ILE A 280 -2.92 -0.88 9.85
CA ILE A 280 -3.54 -2.15 10.27
C ILE A 280 -4.77 -1.88 11.14
N TRP A 281 -4.67 -0.93 12.07
CA TRP A 281 -5.77 -0.54 12.95
C TRP A 281 -7.00 -0.09 12.16
N ARG A 282 -6.81 0.82 11.19
CA ARG A 282 -7.89 1.33 10.34
C ARG A 282 -8.63 0.18 9.64
N HIS A 283 -7.90 -0.73 8.99
CA HIS A 283 -8.50 -1.90 8.35
C HIS A 283 -9.29 -2.80 9.33
N GLY A 284 -8.80 -2.96 10.55
CA GLY A 284 -9.48 -3.72 11.60
C GLY A 284 -10.81 -3.09 12.04
N VAL A 285 -10.84 -1.77 12.23
CA VAL A 285 -12.05 -1.03 12.64
C VAL A 285 -13.15 -1.14 11.57
N ASP A 286 -12.77 -1.03 10.30
CA ASP A 286 -13.69 -1.15 9.17
C ASP A 286 -14.34 -2.55 9.10
N SER A 287 -13.59 -3.58 9.50
CA SER A 287 -14.01 -4.98 9.38
C SER A 287 -14.77 -5.52 10.61
N CYS A 288 -14.49 -5.01 11.82
CA CYS A 288 -14.96 -5.62 13.07
C CYS A 288 -15.58 -4.63 14.09
N GLY A 289 -15.60 -3.32 13.82
CA GLY A 289 -16.16 -2.31 14.73
C GLY A 289 -15.32 -2.09 15.99
N ASN A 290 -15.92 -1.47 17.03
CA ASN A 290 -15.17 -0.89 18.17
C ASN A 290 -14.79 -1.89 19.30
N LEU A 291 -15.00 -3.21 19.13
CA LEU A 291 -14.82 -4.24 20.17
C LEU A 291 -13.56 -5.09 19.98
N LEU A 292 -12.53 -4.49 19.39
CA LEU A 292 -11.30 -5.19 19.01
C LEU A 292 -10.43 -5.52 20.24
N VAL A 293 -9.96 -6.76 20.32
CA VAL A 293 -9.00 -7.19 21.34
C VAL A 293 -7.74 -6.33 21.25
N GLY A 294 -7.29 -5.77 22.37
CA GLY A 294 -6.07 -4.94 22.41
C GLY A 294 -6.23 -3.51 21.86
N ALA A 295 -7.42 -3.14 21.37
CA ALA A 295 -7.72 -1.79 20.91
C ALA A 295 -7.29 -0.71 21.92
N GLU A 296 -7.72 -0.87 23.17
CA GLU A 296 -7.38 0.08 24.23
C GLU A 296 -5.88 0.17 24.46
N GLU A 297 -5.19 -0.97 24.44
CA GLU A 297 -3.74 -1.03 24.66
C GLU A 297 -2.98 -0.29 23.56
N LEU A 298 -3.35 -0.51 22.30
CA LEU A 298 -2.76 0.21 21.17
C LEU A 298 -3.07 1.71 21.24
N ARG A 299 -4.31 2.07 21.57
CA ARG A 299 -4.71 3.48 21.76
C ARG A 299 -3.89 4.18 22.83
N GLN A 300 -3.81 3.59 24.02
CA GLN A 300 -3.04 4.13 25.14
C GLN A 300 -1.56 4.24 24.79
N LYS A 301 -1.03 3.29 24.02
CA LYS A 301 0.35 3.36 23.53
C LYS A 301 0.58 4.56 22.62
N LEU A 302 -0.24 4.70 21.58
CA LEU A 302 -0.15 5.81 20.63
C LEU A 302 -0.31 7.17 21.33
N PHE A 303 -1.25 7.26 22.28
CA PHE A 303 -1.42 8.43 23.14
C PHE A 303 -0.14 8.75 23.90
N SER A 304 0.45 7.77 24.58
CA SER A 304 1.69 7.96 25.33
C SER A 304 2.86 8.42 24.46
N LEU A 305 2.94 7.96 23.21
CA LEU A 305 3.98 8.35 22.26
C LEU A 305 3.83 9.81 21.80
N LEU A 306 2.60 10.28 21.61
CA LEU A 306 2.31 11.67 21.25
C LEU A 306 2.53 12.63 22.42
N ASP A 307 2.17 12.21 23.64
CA ASP A 307 2.36 13.01 24.86
C ASP A 307 3.84 13.11 25.27
N GLN A 308 4.62 12.04 25.05
CA GLN A 308 6.07 12.02 25.28
C GLN A 308 6.83 12.89 24.28
N ASN A 309 6.85 14.20 24.57
CA ASN A 309 7.63 15.25 23.91
C ASN A 309 7.54 15.20 22.38
N PRO A 310 6.56 15.88 21.74
CA PRO A 310 6.35 15.84 20.29
C PRO A 310 7.62 16.20 19.49
N ARG A 311 8.58 16.92 20.07
CA ARG A 311 9.88 17.22 19.44
C ARG A 311 10.80 16.00 19.23
N LYS A 312 10.51 14.86 19.89
CA LYS A 312 11.26 13.62 19.74
C LYS A 312 10.99 12.93 18.40
N TRP A 313 9.83 13.22 17.80
CA TRP A 313 9.33 12.52 16.63
C TRP A 313 9.31 13.44 15.42
N SER A 314 9.57 12.90 14.24
CA SER A 314 9.42 13.62 12.98
C SER A 314 7.96 14.02 12.80
N MET A 315 7.72 15.10 12.05
CA MET A 315 6.35 15.51 11.73
C MET A 315 5.56 14.39 11.06
N SER A 316 6.19 13.56 10.23
CA SER A 316 5.54 12.40 9.60
C SER A 316 5.11 11.35 10.63
N ALA A 317 5.96 11.06 11.63
CA ALA A 317 5.62 10.15 12.71
C ALA A 317 4.48 10.71 13.58
N GLN A 318 4.55 11.98 13.98
CA GLN A 318 3.49 12.63 14.75
C GLN A 318 2.15 12.62 13.99
N SER A 319 2.19 12.90 12.68
CA SER A 319 1.00 12.90 11.83
C SER A 319 0.39 11.51 11.70
N ALA A 320 1.23 10.47 11.61
CA ALA A 320 0.78 9.08 11.59
C ALA A 320 0.12 8.65 12.90
N ILE A 321 0.71 9.03 14.06
CA ILE A 321 0.08 8.78 15.37
C ILE A 321 -1.29 9.45 15.43
N VAL A 322 -1.36 10.73 15.03
CA VAL A 322 -2.59 11.51 15.04
C VAL A 322 -3.63 10.90 14.10
N GLN A 323 -3.25 10.51 12.89
CA GLN A 323 -4.13 9.83 11.94
C GLN A 323 -4.69 8.53 12.52
N ALA A 324 -3.86 7.74 13.19
CA ALA A 324 -4.28 6.50 13.84
C ALA A 324 -5.27 6.76 14.99
N LEU A 325 -5.02 7.78 15.82
CA LEU A 325 -5.90 8.17 16.93
C LEU A 325 -7.25 8.71 16.43
N ILE A 326 -7.24 9.53 15.38
CA ILE A 326 -8.46 10.05 14.75
C ILE A 326 -9.30 8.90 14.17
N ALA A 327 -8.65 7.97 13.46
CA ALA A 327 -9.31 6.77 12.93
C ALA A 327 -9.89 5.89 14.04
N PHE A 328 -9.21 5.78 15.19
CA PHE A 328 -9.70 5.07 16.37
C PHE A 328 -11.02 5.65 16.89
N ASP A 329 -11.07 6.97 17.10
CA ASP A 329 -12.24 7.61 17.70
C ASP A 329 -13.35 7.93 16.67
N LYS A 330 -13.12 7.66 15.37
CA LYS A 330 -14.02 7.99 14.24
C LYS A 330 -14.42 9.47 14.21
N ILE A 331 -13.45 10.33 14.51
CA ILE A 331 -13.69 11.77 14.65
C ILE A 331 -13.34 12.46 13.33
N ASN A 332 -14.19 13.39 12.89
CA ASN A 332 -13.80 14.30 11.81
C ASN A 332 -12.74 15.28 12.33
N PHE A 333 -11.57 15.29 11.68
CA PHE A 333 -10.46 16.17 12.07
C PHE A 333 -10.84 17.66 12.03
N GLU A 334 -11.66 18.08 11.07
CA GLU A 334 -12.14 19.46 10.98
C GLU A 334 -13.02 19.84 12.17
N GLU A 335 -13.94 18.96 12.57
CA GLU A 335 -14.78 19.17 13.75
C GLU A 335 -13.95 19.24 15.03
N LEU A 336 -12.83 18.51 15.07
CA LEU A 336 -11.91 18.50 16.20
C LEU A 336 -11.18 19.86 16.36
N ILE A 337 -10.74 20.46 15.25
CA ILE A 337 -9.95 21.70 15.25
C ILE A 337 -10.80 22.99 15.25
N GLN A 338 -12.04 22.96 14.75
CA GLN A 338 -12.92 24.15 14.69
C GLN A 338 -13.54 24.52 16.05
N ARG A 339 -13.55 23.62 17.03
CA ARG A 339 -14.02 23.92 18.39
C ARG A 339 -12.93 24.67 19.18
N GLU A 340 -12.91 25.99 19.07
CA GLU A 340 -12.04 26.87 19.86
C GLU A 340 -12.43 26.96 21.35
N ASP A 341 -13.68 26.62 21.72
CA ASP A 341 -14.15 26.74 23.09
C ASP A 341 -13.67 25.58 23.98
N LEU A 342 -12.58 25.84 24.71
CA LEU A 342 -12.02 25.01 25.79
C LEU A 342 -13.05 24.63 26.87
N GLN A 343 -14.15 25.37 27.02
CA GLN A 343 -15.16 25.16 28.07
C GLN A 343 -16.26 24.15 27.70
N ALA A 344 -16.42 23.78 26.43
CA ALA A 344 -17.34 22.72 26.00
C ALA A 344 -16.69 21.32 25.99
N ALA A 345 -15.40 21.23 26.33
CA ALA A 345 -14.57 20.02 26.23
C ALA A 345 -14.67 19.05 27.42
N THR A 346 -15.54 19.31 28.40
CA THR A 346 -15.71 18.48 29.61
C THR A 346 -16.28 17.08 29.35
N ASN A 347 -16.79 16.82 28.13
CA ASN A 347 -17.27 15.49 27.71
C ASN A 347 -16.42 14.86 26.58
N GLN A 348 -15.30 15.47 26.18
CA GLN A 348 -14.44 14.94 25.10
C GLN A 348 -13.34 14.05 25.69
N SER A 349 -12.99 12.95 25.00
CA SER A 349 -11.95 12.04 25.47
C SER A 349 -10.60 12.77 25.62
N ASP A 350 -9.78 12.37 26.58
CA ASP A 350 -8.44 12.96 26.81
C ASP A 350 -7.58 12.94 25.53
N HIS A 351 -7.81 11.96 24.64
CA HIS A 351 -7.18 11.82 23.34
C HIS A 351 -7.50 12.99 22.39
N CYS A 352 -8.77 13.40 22.31
CA CYS A 352 -9.21 14.53 21.49
C CYS A 352 -8.51 15.84 21.92
N ASN A 353 -8.39 16.04 23.23
CA ASN A 353 -7.74 17.21 23.80
C ASN A 353 -6.23 17.20 23.54
N LEU A 354 -5.59 16.03 23.58
CA LEU A 354 -4.17 15.90 23.23
C LEU A 354 -3.91 16.20 21.75
N VAL A 355 -4.69 15.61 20.82
CA VAL A 355 -4.56 15.86 19.37
C VAL A 355 -4.78 17.34 19.06
N ARG A 356 -5.78 17.97 19.69
CA ARG A 356 -6.05 19.41 19.55
C ARG A 356 -4.88 20.24 20.06
N THR A 357 -4.37 19.94 21.25
CA THR A 357 -3.24 20.64 21.85
C THR A 357 -1.98 20.50 21.00
N TRP A 358 -1.73 19.32 20.45
CA TRP A 358 -0.66 19.07 19.49
C TRP A 358 -0.82 19.96 18.25
N PHE A 359 -1.99 19.95 17.61
CA PHE A 359 -2.24 20.74 16.40
C PHE A 359 -2.01 22.23 16.62
N PHE A 360 -2.51 22.79 17.72
CA PHE A 360 -2.35 24.22 18.00
C PHE A 360 -0.91 24.65 18.31
N LYS A 361 -0.04 23.72 18.74
CA LYS A 361 1.40 23.97 18.95
C LYS A 361 2.21 24.06 17.65
N LEU A 362 1.64 23.65 16.51
CA LEU A 362 2.31 23.67 15.21
C LEU A 362 2.40 25.08 14.60
N GLY A 363 3.40 25.28 13.74
CA GLY A 363 3.54 26.51 12.95
C GLY A 363 2.44 26.64 11.88
N ALA A 364 2.23 27.85 11.37
CA ALA A 364 1.15 28.14 10.40
C ALA A 364 1.27 27.31 9.11
N GLU A 365 2.49 27.12 8.58
CA GLU A 365 2.73 26.29 7.39
C GLU A 365 2.40 24.81 7.63
N GLN A 366 2.80 24.27 8.79
CA GLN A 366 2.53 22.88 9.16
C GLN A 366 1.03 22.63 9.35
N LYS A 367 0.31 23.58 9.97
CA LYS A 367 -1.15 23.51 10.11
C LYS A 367 -1.84 23.46 8.76
N SER A 368 -1.40 24.29 7.80
CA SER A 368 -1.96 24.32 6.44
C SER A 368 -1.74 22.99 5.69
N LEU A 369 -0.52 22.44 5.75
CA LEU A 369 -0.20 21.17 5.10
C LEU A 369 -0.97 19.98 5.71
N LEU A 370 -1.16 19.97 7.03
CA LEU A 370 -1.90 18.90 7.69
C LEU A 370 -3.40 19.01 7.46
N ALA A 371 -3.96 20.23 7.48
CA ALA A 371 -5.36 20.43 7.17
C ALA A 371 -5.70 19.91 5.77
N SER A 372 -4.87 20.20 4.76
CA SER A 372 -5.09 19.67 3.40
C SER A 372 -4.88 18.16 3.30
N PHE A 373 -3.91 17.60 4.04
CA PHE A 373 -3.65 16.16 4.09
C PHE A 373 -4.82 15.38 4.70
N PHE A 374 -5.37 15.84 5.83
CA PHE A 374 -6.50 15.19 6.47
C PHE A 374 -7.82 15.39 5.69
N GLN A 375 -7.99 16.53 5.01
CA GLN A 375 -9.13 16.76 4.09
C GLN A 375 -9.13 15.83 2.87
N THR A 376 -7.96 15.57 2.28
CA THR A 376 -7.85 14.68 1.10
C THR A 376 -7.97 13.20 1.47
N ALA A 377 -7.61 12.82 2.70
CA ALA A 377 -7.83 11.48 3.21
C ALA A 377 -9.35 11.17 3.34
N ASP A 378 -10.13 12.10 3.90
CA ASP A 378 -11.60 11.96 4.02
C ASP A 378 -12.33 11.94 2.66
N LEU A 379 -11.76 12.57 1.62
CA LEU A 379 -12.37 12.65 0.28
C LEU A 379 -12.10 11.43 -0.61
N ARG A 380 -11.07 10.61 -0.32
CA ARG A 380 -10.86 9.33 -1.02
C ARG A 380 -11.84 8.23 -0.58
N GLU A 381 -12.65 8.51 0.44
CA GLU A 381 -13.56 7.56 1.09
C GLU A 381 -15.05 7.89 0.86
N ARG A 382 -15.40 8.62 -0.21
CA ARG A 382 -16.80 8.82 -0.65
C ARG A 382 -17.09 8.29 -2.04
#